data_AF-A0A957M9L1-F1
#
_entry.id   AF-A0A957M9L1-F1
#
_cell.length_a   1.000
_cell.length_b   1.000
_cell.length_c   1.000
_cell.angle_alpha   90.00
_cell.angle_beta   90.00
_cell.angle_gamma   90.00
#
_symmetry.space_group_name_H-M   'P 1'
#
loop_
_entity.id
_entity.type
_entity.pdbx_description
1 polymer ?
#
loop_
_entity_poly.entity_id
_entity_poly.type
_entity_poly.pdbx_seq_one_letter_code
_entity_poly.pdbx_strand_id
1 'polypeptide(L)'
;MDLVRIALGNNVATTTAVLDEFQAGIIRGLLPQTDLAWLTIIELSAAEQVLFQELLVRVNAGEAACLAAAAHRSGRLFTDDRDARTLAARLQIPVSGTLGILHRLVQIQVLTLSEANALLGEMISQGYRSPVANLADL
;
A
#
# COMPACT_ATOMS: atom_id res chain seq x y z
N MET A 1 -0.37 -5.94 17.16
CA MET A 1 -1.74 -5.65 16.64
C MET A 1 -1.60 -5.37 15.16
N ASP A 2 -2.33 -6.08 14.30
CA ASP A 2 -2.19 -5.96 12.84
C ASP A 2 -3.11 -4.83 12.32
N LEU A 3 -2.65 -3.59 12.50
CA LEU A 3 -3.41 -2.38 12.20
C LEU A 3 -3.81 -2.27 10.73
N VAL A 4 -2.94 -2.71 9.80
CA VAL A 4 -3.21 -2.66 8.37
C VAL A 4 -4.36 -3.60 8.01
N ARG A 5 -4.33 -4.84 8.52
CA ARG A 5 -5.43 -5.79 8.34
C ARG A 5 -6.75 -5.27 8.89
N ILE A 6 -6.74 -4.66 10.07
CA ILE A 6 -7.95 -4.09 10.67
C ILE A 6 -8.50 -2.94 9.81
N ALA A 7 -7.64 -2.06 9.29
CA ALA A 7 -8.05 -0.92 8.49
C ALA A 7 -8.66 -1.31 7.14
N LEU A 8 -8.08 -2.33 6.48
CA LEU A 8 -8.46 -2.75 5.13
C LEU A 8 -9.51 -3.87 5.10
N GLY A 9 -9.65 -4.62 6.19
CA GLY A 9 -10.55 -5.76 6.28
C GLY A 9 -10.13 -6.90 5.35
N ASN A 10 -11.10 -7.65 4.82
CA ASN A 10 -10.86 -8.85 4.03
C ASN A 10 -10.91 -8.63 2.51
N ASN A 11 -11.30 -7.44 2.04
CA ASN A 11 -11.40 -7.13 0.61
C ASN A 11 -10.13 -6.40 0.12
N VAL A 12 -8.99 -7.04 0.33
CA VAL A 12 -7.68 -6.56 -0.12
C VAL A 12 -6.90 -7.71 -0.72
N ALA A 13 -6.14 -7.37 -1.75
CA ALA A 13 -5.31 -8.32 -2.47
C ALA A 13 -3.93 -7.72 -2.72
N THR A 14 -2.97 -8.61 -2.95
CA THR A 14 -1.62 -8.29 -3.41
C THR A 14 -1.25 -9.25 -4.54
N THR A 15 -0.13 -8.98 -5.21
CA THR A 15 0.37 -9.82 -6.31
C THR A 15 1.56 -10.66 -5.86
N THR A 16 1.86 -11.72 -6.60
CA THR A 16 3.07 -12.54 -6.39
C THR A 16 4.35 -11.69 -6.47
N ALA A 17 4.41 -10.71 -7.38
CA ALA A 17 5.54 -9.80 -7.50
C ALA A 17 5.84 -9.01 -6.21
N VAL A 18 4.79 -8.53 -5.51
CA VAL A 18 4.95 -7.85 -4.22
C VAL A 18 5.41 -8.84 -3.14
N LEU A 19 4.86 -10.06 -3.13
CA LEU A 19 5.24 -11.07 -2.15
C LEU A 19 6.71 -11.48 -2.30
N ASP A 20 7.18 -11.64 -3.53
CA ASP A 20 8.58 -11.97 -3.84
C ASP A 20 9.52 -10.85 -3.39
N GLU A 21 9.17 -9.59 -3.65
CA GLU A 21 9.94 -8.42 -3.18
C GLU A 21 9.98 -8.36 -1.64
N PHE A 22 8.84 -8.57 -0.99
CA PHE A 22 8.72 -8.56 0.46
C PHE A 22 9.55 -9.67 1.12
N GLN A 23 9.47 -10.91 0.59
CA GLN A 23 10.28 -12.04 1.06
C GLN A 23 11.77 -11.78 0.85
N ALA A 24 12.15 -11.21 -0.28
CA ALA A 24 13.54 -10.84 -0.52
C ALA A 24 14.02 -9.74 0.44
N GLY A 25 13.15 -8.82 0.84
CA GLY A 25 13.41 -7.83 1.90
C GLY A 25 13.63 -8.47 3.27
N ILE A 26 12.81 -9.46 3.63
CA ILE A 26 12.98 -10.26 4.86
C ILE A 26 14.31 -11.01 4.86
N ILE A 27 14.63 -11.72 3.77
CA ILE A 27 15.88 -12.50 3.65
C ILE A 27 17.11 -11.59 3.78
N ARG A 28 17.02 -10.36 3.27
CA ARG A 28 18.09 -9.35 3.38
C ARG A 28 18.15 -8.64 4.74
N GLY A 29 17.23 -8.93 5.66
CA GLY A 29 17.14 -8.28 6.96
C GLY A 29 16.68 -6.82 6.90
N LEU A 30 16.06 -6.40 5.79
CA LEU A 30 15.52 -5.05 5.62
C LEU A 30 14.10 -4.91 6.16
N LEU A 31 13.37 -6.03 6.22
CA LEU A 31 11.99 -6.10 6.71
C LEU A 31 11.87 -7.12 7.83
N PRO A 32 11.00 -6.88 8.83
CA PRO A 32 10.72 -7.85 9.87
C PRO A 32 9.88 -9.02 9.31
N GLN A 33 10.01 -10.18 9.94
CA GLN A 33 9.11 -11.31 9.72
C GLN A 33 7.67 -10.87 10.00
N THR A 34 6.81 -10.94 8.99
CA THR A 34 5.42 -10.45 9.05
C THR A 34 4.49 -11.46 8.39
N ASP A 35 3.38 -11.78 9.05
CA ASP A 35 2.36 -12.66 8.49
C ASP A 35 1.50 -11.90 7.47
N LEU A 36 1.56 -12.33 6.21
CA LEU A 36 0.78 -11.79 5.09
C LEU A 36 -0.28 -12.78 4.59
N ALA A 37 -0.51 -13.90 5.29
CA ALA A 37 -1.46 -14.94 4.85
C ALA A 37 -2.92 -14.46 4.79
N TRP A 38 -3.21 -13.30 5.39
CA TRP A 38 -4.52 -12.66 5.33
C TRP A 38 -4.80 -11.92 4.02
N LEU A 39 -3.77 -11.62 3.22
CA LEU A 39 -3.90 -10.98 1.91
C LEU A 39 -4.29 -12.02 0.86
N THR A 40 -5.29 -11.70 0.03
CA THR A 40 -5.58 -12.52 -1.15
C THR A 40 -4.47 -12.32 -2.17
N ILE A 41 -3.81 -13.39 -2.59
CA ILE A 41 -2.82 -13.32 -3.68
C ILE A 41 -3.55 -13.47 -5.00
N ILE A 42 -3.41 -12.48 -5.88
CA ILE A 42 -4.03 -12.49 -7.20
C ILE A 42 -2.97 -12.62 -8.30
N GLU A 43 -3.35 -13.39 -9.32
CA GLU A 43 -2.63 -13.45 -10.60
C GLU A 43 -3.19 -12.42 -11.57
N LEU A 44 -2.33 -11.90 -12.45
CA LEU A 44 -2.74 -11.00 -13.52
C LEU A 44 -3.34 -11.80 -14.68
N SER A 45 -4.48 -11.36 -15.17
CA SER A 45 -5.09 -11.81 -16.42
C SER A 45 -4.25 -11.37 -17.63
N ALA A 46 -4.53 -11.95 -18.81
CA ALA A 46 -3.84 -11.57 -20.04
C ALA A 46 -3.97 -10.08 -20.39
N ALA A 47 -5.12 -9.45 -20.11
CA ALA A 47 -5.32 -8.02 -20.32
C ALA A 47 -4.50 -7.18 -19.33
N GLU A 48 -4.48 -7.58 -18.05
CA GLU A 48 -3.69 -6.91 -17.01
C GLU A 48 -2.17 -7.05 -17.28
N GLN A 49 -1.73 -8.18 -17.82
CA GLN A 49 -0.33 -8.41 -18.21
C GLN A 49 0.16 -7.42 -19.26
N VAL A 50 -0.69 -7.00 -20.22
CA VAL A 50 -0.29 -5.99 -21.24
C VAL A 50 0.05 -4.67 -20.56
N LEU A 51 -0.84 -4.16 -19.72
CA LEU A 51 -0.62 -2.91 -18.98
C LEU A 51 0.55 -3.03 -17.99
N PHE A 52 0.72 -4.19 -17.35
CA PHE A 52 1.85 -4.46 -16.49
C PHE A 52 3.20 -4.28 -17.20
N GLN A 53 3.35 -4.83 -18.41
CA GLN A 53 4.58 -4.66 -19.20
C GLN A 53 4.85 -3.20 -19.59
N GLU A 54 3.80 -2.43 -19.88
CA GLU A 54 3.92 -0.99 -20.14
C GLU A 54 4.36 -0.20 -18.91
N LEU A 55 3.91 -0.61 -17.71
CA LEU A 55 4.22 0.08 -16.46
C LEU A 55 5.61 -0.28 -15.90
N LEU A 56 6.12 -1.48 -16.19
CA LEU A 56 7.44 -1.95 -15.73
C LEU A 56 8.61 -1.05 -16.16
N VAL A 57 8.47 -0.27 -17.23
CA VAL A 57 9.51 0.67 -17.65
C VAL A 57 9.58 1.93 -16.77
N ARG A 58 8.64 2.09 -15.82
CA ARG A 58 8.46 3.29 -14.99
C ARG A 58 8.54 3.02 -13.50
N VAL A 59 8.08 1.86 -13.04
CA VAL A 59 8.02 1.47 -11.62
C VAL A 59 8.48 0.02 -11.45
N ASN A 60 8.73 -0.39 -10.21
CA ASN A 60 9.12 -1.77 -9.91
C ASN A 60 7.98 -2.77 -10.25
N ALA A 61 8.30 -4.06 -10.24
CA ALA A 61 7.34 -5.11 -10.58
C ALA A 61 6.14 -5.17 -9.63
N GLY A 62 6.34 -4.94 -8.33
CA GLY A 62 5.26 -4.95 -7.34
C GLY A 62 4.22 -3.86 -7.63
N GLU A 63 4.67 -2.61 -7.80
CA GLU A 63 3.81 -1.47 -8.09
C GLU A 63 3.16 -1.58 -9.47
N ALA A 64 3.92 -1.99 -10.50
CA ALA A 64 3.38 -2.20 -11.84
C ALA A 64 2.24 -3.23 -11.83
N ALA A 65 2.40 -4.34 -11.11
CA ALA A 65 1.41 -5.42 -11.06
C ALA A 65 0.14 -4.97 -10.31
N CYS A 66 0.31 -4.29 -9.18
CA CYS A 66 -0.82 -3.73 -8.42
C CYS A 66 -1.59 -2.65 -9.20
N LEU A 67 -0.89 -1.76 -9.89
CA LEU A 67 -1.49 -0.76 -10.78
C LEU A 67 -2.30 -1.40 -11.90
N ALA A 68 -1.72 -2.40 -12.58
CA ALA A 68 -2.37 -3.08 -13.69
C ALA A 68 -3.66 -3.79 -13.26
N ALA A 69 -3.62 -4.48 -12.11
CA ALA A 69 -4.80 -5.11 -11.53
C ALA A 69 -5.85 -4.07 -11.10
N ALA A 70 -5.45 -3.00 -10.40
CA ALA A 70 -6.37 -1.97 -9.93
C ALA A 70 -7.08 -1.24 -11.09
N ALA A 71 -6.37 -1.00 -12.21
CA ALA A 71 -6.93 -0.39 -13.41
C ALA A 71 -8.09 -1.21 -14.01
N HIS A 72 -7.93 -2.54 -14.07
CA HIS A 72 -8.92 -3.42 -14.69
C HIS A 72 -10.04 -3.83 -13.74
N ARG A 73 -9.75 -3.94 -12.44
CA ARG A 73 -10.70 -4.43 -11.42
C ARG A 73 -11.45 -3.31 -10.68
N SER A 74 -11.30 -2.06 -11.12
CA SER A 74 -11.88 -0.89 -10.44
C SER A 74 -11.50 -0.82 -8.95
N GLY A 75 -10.25 -1.17 -8.64
CA GLY A 75 -9.72 -1.22 -7.28
C GLY A 75 -9.18 0.14 -6.82
N ARG A 76 -8.83 0.22 -5.52
CA ARG A 76 -8.02 1.30 -4.95
C ARG A 76 -6.60 0.80 -4.75
N LEU A 77 -5.61 1.58 -5.15
CA LEU A 77 -4.21 1.29 -4.88
C LEU A 77 -3.83 1.81 -3.48
N PHE A 78 -3.10 1.00 -2.71
CA PHE A 78 -2.47 1.42 -1.45
C PHE A 78 -0.96 1.45 -1.64
N THR A 79 -0.39 2.66 -1.73
CA THR A 79 1.06 2.86 -1.88
C THR A 79 1.48 4.23 -1.34
N ASP A 80 2.70 4.30 -0.80
CA ASP A 80 3.36 5.57 -0.48
C ASP A 80 4.35 5.99 -1.59
N ASP A 81 4.53 5.18 -2.64
CA ASP A 81 5.42 5.49 -3.75
C ASP A 81 4.87 6.62 -4.63
N ARG A 82 5.73 7.61 -4.90
CA ARG A 82 5.35 8.83 -5.64
C ARG A 82 5.12 8.56 -7.12
N ASP A 83 5.91 7.69 -7.72
CA ASP A 83 5.85 7.41 -9.16
C ASP A 83 4.62 6.52 -9.44
N ALA A 84 4.34 5.55 -8.57
CA ALA A 84 3.11 4.76 -8.59
C ALA A 84 1.86 5.64 -8.42
N ARG A 85 1.87 6.58 -7.46
CA ARG A 85 0.79 7.59 -7.30
C ARG A 85 0.57 8.42 -8.56
N THR A 86 1.65 8.83 -9.22
CA THR A 86 1.58 9.62 -10.47
C THR A 86 0.96 8.80 -11.59
N LEU A 87 1.32 7.52 -11.73
CA LEU A 87 0.75 6.62 -12.73
C LEU A 87 -0.71 6.30 -12.43
N ALA A 88 -1.06 6.01 -11.17
CA ALA A 88 -2.44 5.80 -10.74
C ALA A 88 -3.34 6.99 -11.08
N ALA A 89 -2.86 8.22 -10.86
CA ALA A 89 -3.60 9.42 -11.24
C ALA A 89 -3.88 9.50 -12.75
N ARG A 90 -2.90 9.14 -13.60
CA ARG A 90 -3.08 9.08 -15.07
C ARG A 90 -4.08 8.01 -15.48
N LEU A 91 -4.08 6.88 -14.78
CA LEU A 91 -5.01 5.76 -14.99
C LEU A 91 -6.36 5.96 -14.28
N GLN A 92 -6.56 7.10 -13.61
CA GLN A 92 -7.77 7.41 -12.82
C GLN A 92 -8.09 6.39 -11.72
N ILE A 93 -7.04 5.75 -11.18
CA ILE A 93 -7.15 4.80 -10.07
C ILE A 93 -7.14 5.58 -8.74
N PRO A 94 -8.14 5.39 -7.86
CA PRO A 94 -8.10 5.96 -6.52
C PRO A 94 -6.87 5.45 -5.75
N VAL A 95 -6.19 6.33 -5.03
CA VAL A 95 -5.00 5.97 -4.23
C VAL A 95 -5.20 6.33 -2.76
N SER A 96 -4.70 5.47 -1.89
CA SER A 96 -4.44 5.75 -0.49
C SER A 96 -3.01 5.32 -0.14
N GLY A 97 -2.53 5.68 1.04
CA GLY A 97 -1.25 5.21 1.57
C GLY A 97 -1.30 5.06 3.08
N THR A 98 -0.15 5.09 3.73
CA THR A 98 -0.05 4.82 5.18
C THR A 98 -0.83 5.84 6.00
N LEU A 99 -0.78 7.13 5.63
CA LEU A 99 -1.59 8.15 6.29
C LEU A 99 -3.10 7.90 6.18
N GLY A 100 -3.55 7.43 5.02
CA GLY A 100 -4.96 7.08 4.83
C GLY A 100 -5.37 5.87 5.67
N ILE A 101 -4.45 4.92 5.91
CA ILE A 101 -4.65 3.79 6.82
C ILE A 101 -4.77 4.27 8.27
N LEU A 102 -3.86 5.14 8.73
CA LEU A 102 -3.93 5.72 10.08
C LEU A 102 -5.22 6.51 10.29
N HIS A 103 -5.58 7.37 9.33
CA HIS A 103 -6.84 8.11 9.40
C HIS A 103 -8.05 7.18 9.41
N ARG A 104 -8.05 6.12 8.59
CA ARG A 104 -9.11 5.10 8.60
C ARG A 104 -9.26 4.44 9.96
N LEU A 105 -8.16 4.10 10.64
CA LEU A 105 -8.17 3.51 11.98
C LEU A 105 -8.81 4.43 13.03
N VAL A 106 -8.62 5.75 12.88
CA VAL A 106 -9.32 6.75 13.70
C VAL A 106 -10.81 6.77 13.40
N GLN A 107 -11.19 6.78 12.11
CA GLN A 107 -12.59 6.79 11.69
C GLN A 107 -13.39 5.57 12.17
N ILE A 108 -12.76 4.40 12.25
CA ILE A 108 -13.38 3.17 12.76
C ILE A 108 -13.17 2.96 14.25
N GLN A 109 -12.69 3.98 14.97
CA GLN A 109 -12.52 3.99 16.43
C GLN A 109 -11.58 2.89 16.98
N VAL A 110 -10.65 2.40 16.14
CA VAL A 110 -9.60 1.45 16.54
C VAL A 110 -8.44 2.19 17.20
N LEU A 111 -8.18 3.42 16.76
CA LEU A 111 -7.24 4.35 17.40
C LEU A 111 -7.97 5.66 17.71
N THR A 112 -7.58 6.32 18.77
CA THR A 112 -7.86 7.75 18.96
C THR A 112 -6.97 8.57 18.02
N LEU A 113 -7.37 9.83 17.74
CA LEU A 113 -6.52 10.76 16.99
C LEU A 113 -5.15 10.96 17.65
N SER A 114 -5.10 10.97 19.00
CA SER A 114 -3.86 11.11 19.75
C SER A 114 -2.93 9.91 19.55
N GLU A 115 -3.45 8.69 19.61
CA GLU A 115 -2.65 7.47 19.38
C GLU A 115 -2.15 7.39 17.94
N ALA A 116 -2.99 7.74 16.97
CA ALA A 116 -2.62 7.73 15.56
C ALA A 116 -1.53 8.79 15.26
N ASN A 117 -1.60 9.97 15.89
CA ASN A 117 -0.54 10.99 15.80
C ASN A 117 0.76 10.57 16.52
N ALA A 118 0.66 9.83 17.63
CA ALA A 118 1.84 9.27 18.30
C ALA A 118 2.58 8.28 17.37
N LEU A 119 1.85 7.36 16.73
CA LEU A 119 2.41 6.44 15.74
C LEU A 119 3.02 7.18 14.54
N LEU A 120 2.36 8.21 14.03
CA LEU A 120 2.92 9.03 12.95
C LEU A 120 4.23 9.71 13.39
N GLY A 121 4.29 10.24 14.62
CA GLY A 121 5.49 10.82 15.18
C GLY A 121 6.64 9.82 15.28
N GLU A 122 6.36 8.59 15.75
CA GLU A 122 7.33 7.50 15.78
C GLU A 122 7.84 7.15 14.37
N MET A 123 6.93 6.99 13.40
CA MET A 123 7.30 6.74 12.01
C MET A 123 8.21 7.82 11.43
N ILE A 124 7.87 9.11 11.65
CA ILE A 124 8.68 10.25 11.20
C ILE A 124 10.06 10.21 11.85
N SER A 125 10.14 9.90 13.16
CA SER A 125 11.41 9.78 13.88
C SER A 125 12.33 8.68 13.31
N GLN A 126 11.73 7.65 12.70
CA GLN A 126 12.42 6.55 12.03
C GLN A 126 12.64 6.79 10.52
N GLY A 127 12.33 7.98 10.01
CA GLY A 127 12.64 8.41 8.64
C GLY A 127 11.46 8.38 7.66
N TYR A 128 10.23 8.11 8.10
CA TYR A 128 9.04 8.25 7.26
C TYR A 128 8.84 9.71 6.83
N ARG A 129 8.68 9.94 5.54
CA ARG A 129 8.43 11.28 4.99
C ARG A 129 6.93 11.53 4.91
N SER A 130 6.39 12.17 5.95
CA SER A 130 4.98 12.56 5.98
C SER A 130 4.74 13.95 5.37
N PRO A 131 3.70 14.15 4.53
CA PRO A 131 3.26 15.47 4.10
C PRO A 131 2.57 16.30 5.19
N VAL A 132 2.12 15.67 6.28
CA VAL A 132 1.46 16.33 7.42
C VAL A 132 2.11 15.91 8.73
N ALA A 133 2.11 16.81 9.72
CA ALA A 133 2.58 16.50 11.07
C ALA A 133 1.43 16.02 11.98
N ASN A 134 0.17 16.29 11.60
CA ASN A 134 -1.02 15.92 12.34
C ASN A 134 -2.07 15.34 11.39
N LEU A 135 -2.65 14.20 11.74
CA LEU A 135 -3.69 13.54 10.97
C LEU A 135 -5.01 14.33 10.92
N ALA A 136 -5.20 15.33 11.78
CA ALA A 136 -6.34 16.26 11.71
C ALA A 136 -6.29 17.20 10.49
N ASP A 137 -5.13 17.29 9.81
CA ASP A 137 -4.93 18.14 8.64
C ASP A 137 -5.30 17.44 7.31
N LEU A 138 -5.83 16.20 7.38
CA LEU A 138 -6.20 15.36 6.23
C LEU A 138 -7.66 15.50 5.78
#